data_AF-A0A067D2R4-F1
#
_entry.id   AF-A0A067D2R4-F1
#
_cell.length_a   1.000
_cell.length_b   1.000
_cell.length_c   1.000
_cell.angle_alpha   90.00
_cell.angle_beta   90.00
_cell.angle_gamma   90.00
#
_symmetry.space_group_name_H-M   'P 1'
#
loop_
_entity.id
_entity.type
_entity.pdbx_description
1 polymer ?
#
loop_
_entity_poly.entity_id
_entity_poly.type
_entity_poly.pdbx_seq_one_letter_code
_entity_poly.pdbx_strand_id
1 'polypeptide(L)'
;QITGTVFCTVSGNPLPGVSSPGIAGINVGVRCNGGTTDIAQALTNSAGFFSVALNLLDGLLFDPSHCVVYIKLPVAGCALLPPTGSLQAVPVLIGVVQSVVGAVANLACGLLVHVV
;
A
#
# COMPACT_ATOMS: atom_id res chain seq x y z
N GLN A 1 8.49 -4.98 6.32
CA GLN A 1 7.60 -3.83 6.11
C GLN A 1 7.24 -3.71 4.65
N ILE A 2 6.04 -3.20 4.34
CA ILE A 2 5.63 -2.77 3.01
C ILE A 2 5.59 -1.25 2.97
N THR A 3 6.12 -0.62 1.93
CA THR A 3 6.14 0.84 1.78
C THR A 3 5.61 1.27 0.42
N GLY A 4 5.06 2.48 0.36
CA GLY A 4 4.58 3.05 -0.89
C GLY A 4 4.09 4.48 -0.70
N THR A 5 3.60 5.06 -1.80
CA THR A 5 3.11 6.44 -1.84
C THR A 5 1.80 6.52 -2.63
N VAL A 6 0.88 7.35 -2.15
CA VAL A 6 -0.40 7.61 -2.82
C VAL A 6 -0.44 9.09 -3.18
N PHE A 7 -0.67 9.38 -4.46
CA PHE A 7 -0.72 10.73 -4.98
C PHE A 7 -2.14 11.15 -5.32
N CYS A 8 -2.43 12.45 -5.17
CA CYS A 8 -3.67 13.02 -5.64
C CYS A 8 -3.61 13.29 -7.14
N THR A 9 -3.80 12.22 -7.90
CA THR A 9 -3.90 12.23 -9.37
C THR A 9 -5.09 11.38 -9.77
N VAL A 10 -5.56 11.50 -11.01
CA VAL A 10 -6.68 10.70 -11.52
C VAL A 10 -6.51 9.19 -11.31
N SER A 11 -5.28 8.67 -11.28
CA SER A 11 -5.01 7.24 -11.08
C SER A 11 -4.46 6.88 -9.69
N GLY A 12 -4.26 7.84 -8.80
CA GLY A 12 -3.61 7.62 -7.50
C GLY A 12 -2.08 7.47 -7.55
N ASN A 13 -1.48 7.60 -8.74
CA ASN A 13 -0.07 7.33 -9.04
C ASN A 13 0.73 8.61 -9.36
N PRO A 14 2.07 8.59 -9.25
CA PRO A 14 2.89 9.73 -9.66
C PRO A 14 2.80 9.96 -11.17
N LEU A 15 2.75 11.22 -11.59
CA LEU A 15 2.81 11.62 -12.99
C LEU A 15 4.26 11.99 -13.37
N PRO A 16 4.83 11.43 -14.46
CA PRO A 16 6.19 11.75 -14.89
C PRO A 16 6.38 13.25 -15.12
N GLY A 17 7.41 13.84 -14.50
CA GLY A 17 7.75 15.26 -14.65
C GLY A 17 6.79 16.25 -13.98
N VAL A 18 5.81 15.77 -13.20
CA VAL A 18 4.83 16.62 -12.51
C VAL A 18 4.86 16.35 -11.01
N SER A 19 5.09 17.39 -10.21
CA SER A 19 4.92 17.29 -8.76
C SER A 19 3.44 17.11 -8.45
N SER A 20 3.08 15.92 -7.98
CA SER A 20 1.71 15.59 -7.56
C SER A 20 1.65 15.63 -6.03
N PRO A 21 0.65 16.27 -5.42
CA PRO A 21 0.54 16.29 -3.97
C PRO A 21 0.23 14.89 -3.44
N GLY A 22 0.87 14.50 -2.35
CA GLY A 22 0.49 13.28 -1.63
C GLY A 22 -0.82 13.46 -0.88
N ILE A 23 -1.51 12.36 -0.58
CA ILE A 23 -2.77 12.40 0.18
C ILE A 23 -2.55 11.86 1.59
N ALA A 24 -2.84 12.67 2.61
CA ALA A 24 -2.72 12.29 4.01
C ALA A 24 -3.97 11.59 4.56
N GLY A 25 -3.79 10.75 5.59
CA GLY A 25 -4.89 10.16 6.35
C GLY A 25 -5.66 9.06 5.64
N ILE A 26 -5.15 8.55 4.51
CA ILE A 26 -5.73 7.40 3.82
C ILE A 26 -5.39 6.15 4.61
N ASN A 27 -6.40 5.35 4.95
CA ASN A 27 -6.20 4.01 5.49
C ASN A 27 -5.81 3.03 4.37
N VAL A 28 -4.57 2.58 4.41
CA VAL A 28 -3.98 1.59 3.51
C VAL A 28 -4.03 0.24 4.21
N GLY A 29 -4.75 -0.71 3.62
CA GLY A 29 -4.87 -2.07 4.15
C GLY A 29 -4.03 -3.08 3.37
N VAL A 30 -3.62 -4.15 4.04
CA VAL A 30 -2.92 -5.29 3.42
C VAL A 30 -3.73 -6.55 3.64
N ARG A 31 -4.00 -7.28 2.57
CA ARG A 31 -4.66 -8.59 2.57
C ARG A 31 -3.80 -9.57 1.82
N CYS A 32 -3.78 -10.83 2.23
CA CYS A 32 -3.05 -11.89 1.55
C CYS A 32 -3.92 -13.13 1.37
N ASN A 33 -3.55 -13.98 0.41
CA ASN A 33 -4.18 -15.28 0.14
C ASN A 33 -5.69 -15.20 -0.12
N GLY A 34 -6.16 -14.13 -0.77
CA GLY A 34 -7.59 -13.92 -1.04
C GLY A 34 -8.43 -13.67 0.22
N GLY A 35 -7.80 -13.43 1.38
CA GLY A 35 -8.48 -13.09 2.62
C GLY A 35 -9.22 -11.75 2.52
N THR A 36 -10.32 -11.63 3.27
CA THR A 36 -11.12 -10.41 3.36
C THR A 36 -10.76 -9.54 4.57
N THR A 37 -10.02 -10.11 5.52
CA THR A 37 -9.53 -9.43 6.73
C THR A 37 -8.16 -8.81 6.46
N ASP A 38 -7.97 -7.59 6.94
CA ASP A 38 -6.69 -6.92 6.84
C ASP A 38 -5.72 -7.52 7.86
N ILE A 39 -4.58 -7.99 7.39
CA ILE A 39 -3.52 -8.53 8.25
C ILE A 39 -2.63 -7.41 8.81
N ALA A 40 -2.66 -6.23 8.19
CA ALA A 40 -2.04 -5.01 8.67
C ALA A 40 -2.64 -3.79 7.96
N GLN A 41 -2.52 -2.63 8.61
CA GLN A 41 -2.99 -1.35 8.08
C GLN A 41 -2.05 -0.22 8.50
N ALA A 42 -2.03 0.88 7.73
CA ALA A 42 -1.36 2.12 8.11
C ALA A 42 -2.05 3.33 7.49
N LEU A 43 -1.87 4.50 8.10
CA LEU A 43 -2.30 5.78 7.54
C LEU A 43 -1.19 6.41 6.70
N THR A 44 -1.54 7.03 5.58
CA THR A 44 -0.61 7.87 4.82
C THR A 44 -0.31 9.17 5.56
N ASN A 45 0.94 9.65 5.46
CA ASN A 45 1.35 10.95 5.99
C ASN A 45 1.07 12.10 5.00
N SER A 46 1.53 13.32 5.31
CA SER A 46 1.35 14.52 4.46
C SER A 46 1.99 14.42 3.07
N ALA A 47 2.99 13.56 2.89
CA ALA A 47 3.60 13.28 1.59
C ALA A 47 2.90 12.13 0.84
N GLY A 48 1.80 11.58 1.37
CA GLY A 48 1.13 10.41 0.82
C GLY A 48 1.86 9.09 1.06
N PHE A 49 2.96 9.12 1.82
CA PHE A 49 3.77 7.94 2.12
C PHE A 49 3.12 7.10 3.22
N PHE A 50 3.14 5.78 3.04
CA PHE A 50 2.74 4.82 4.07
C PHE A 50 3.84 3.78 4.29
N SER A 51 3.90 3.25 5.51
CA SER A 51 4.75 2.12 5.88
C SER A 51 3.96 1.18 6.78
N VAL A 52 3.70 -0.02 6.29
CA VAL A 52 2.98 -1.07 7.01
C VAL A 52 4.00 -2.09 7.54
N ALA A 53 4.06 -2.24 8.86
CA ALA A 53 4.80 -3.34 9.48
C ALA A 53 3.92 -4.60 9.48
N LEU A 54 4.53 -5.73 9.12
CA LEU A 54 3.86 -7.03 9.13
C LEU A 54 4.51 -7.88 10.23
N ASN A 55 3.69 -8.46 11.10
CA ASN A 55 4.16 -9.44 12.05
C ASN A 55 4.17 -10.81 11.37
N LEU A 56 5.37 -11.27 11.01
CA LEU A 56 5.61 -12.59 10.39
C LEU A 56 5.39 -13.77 11.34
N LEU A 57 5.05 -13.52 12.62
CA LEU A 57 4.71 -14.56 13.59
C LEU A 57 3.35 -15.23 13.29
N ASP A 58 2.53 -14.65 12.40
CA ASP A 58 1.39 -15.31 11.75
C ASP A 58 1.79 -15.98 10.41
N GLY A 59 3.08 -16.32 10.27
CA GLY A 59 3.83 -16.58 9.03
C GLY A 59 3.35 -17.70 8.11
N LEU A 60 2.22 -18.34 8.41
CA LEU A 60 1.54 -19.25 7.49
C LEU A 60 0.70 -18.49 6.43
N LEU A 61 0.41 -17.20 6.65
CA LEU A 61 -0.51 -16.42 5.82
C LEU A 61 0.15 -15.37 4.93
N PHE A 62 1.46 -15.16 5.03
CA PHE A 62 2.15 -14.13 4.25
C PHE A 62 2.94 -14.73 3.08
N ASP A 63 2.30 -14.81 1.92
CA ASP A 63 2.98 -14.97 0.64
C ASP A 63 2.95 -13.62 -0.10
N PRO A 64 4.09 -12.93 -0.26
CA PRO A 64 4.18 -11.65 -0.97
C PRO A 64 3.49 -11.68 -2.34
N SER A 65 3.54 -12.81 -3.03
CA SER A 65 2.99 -13.01 -4.38
C SER A 65 1.47 -13.03 -4.40
N HIS A 66 0.85 -13.34 -3.26
CA HIS A 66 -0.60 -13.40 -3.06
C HIS A 66 -1.10 -12.31 -2.11
N CYS A 67 -0.30 -11.26 -1.89
CA CYS A 67 -0.67 -10.10 -1.10
C CYS A 67 -1.10 -8.94 -2.00
N VAL A 68 -2.10 -8.20 -1.51
CA VAL A 68 -2.54 -6.95 -2.11
C VAL A 68 -2.56 -5.86 -1.04
N VAL A 69 -1.96 -4.74 -1.38
CA VAL A 69 -2.13 -3.49 -0.66
C VAL A 69 -3.27 -2.76 -1.32
N TYR A 70 -4.22 -2.28 -0.54
CA TYR A 70 -5.41 -1.65 -1.10
C TYR A 70 -5.85 -0.41 -0.33
N ILE A 71 -6.54 0.47 -1.05
CA ILE A 71 -7.14 1.71 -0.56
C ILE A 71 -8.59 1.74 -1.01
N LYS A 72 -9.50 2.09 -0.10
CA LYS A 72 -10.92 2.24 -0.42
C LYS A 72 -11.21 3.62 -0.99
N LEU A 73 -12.06 3.66 -2.00
CA LEU A 73 -12.58 4.87 -2.61
C LEU A 73 -14.03 5.11 -2.13
N PRO A 74 -14.50 6.36 -2.03
CA PRO A 74 -13.80 7.60 -2.37
C PRO A 74 -12.80 8.05 -1.30
N VAL A 75 -11.84 8.88 -1.70
CA VAL A 75 -10.88 9.52 -0.79
C VAL A 75 -11.25 10.99 -0.60
N ALA A 76 -11.36 11.44 0.65
CA ALA A 76 -11.67 12.83 0.94
C ALA A 76 -10.53 13.76 0.48
N GLY A 77 -10.89 14.87 -0.16
CA GLY A 77 -9.91 15.87 -0.61
C GLY A 77 -9.17 15.53 -1.90
N CYS A 78 -9.48 14.41 -2.56
CA CYS A 78 -8.92 14.08 -3.87
C CYS A 78 -9.90 13.31 -4.76
N ALA A 79 -10.08 13.77 -6.00
CA ALA A 79 -10.89 13.08 -7.00
C ALA A 79 -10.05 12.02 -7.75
N LEU A 80 -9.94 10.84 -7.16
CA LEU A 80 -9.40 9.64 -7.82
C LEU A 80 -10.46 9.06 -8.76
N LEU A 81 -10.06 8.53 -9.92
CA LEU A 81 -10.95 7.86 -10.85
C LEU A 81 -10.64 6.35 -10.95
N PRO A 82 -11.68 5.51 -10.96
CA PRO A 82 -13.09 5.84 -10.76
C PRO A 82 -13.40 6.24 -9.29
N PRO A 83 -14.54 6.88 -8.99
CA PRO A 83 -14.82 7.44 -7.67
C PRO A 83 -15.19 6.39 -6.60
N THR A 84 -15.37 5.13 -6.98
CA THR A 84 -15.77 4.02 -6.11
C THR A 84 -14.92 2.78 -6.36
N GLY A 85 -14.95 1.82 -5.44
CA GLY A 85 -14.18 0.59 -5.51
C GLY A 85 -12.89 0.68 -4.70
N SER A 86 -11.83 0.05 -5.20
CA SER A 86 -10.53 0.05 -4.51
C SER A 86 -9.38 0.25 -5.49
N LEU A 87 -8.34 0.93 -5.03
CA LEU A 87 -7.03 0.91 -5.68
C LEU A 87 -6.19 -0.17 -5.02
N GLN A 88 -5.57 -1.03 -5.81
CA GLN A 88 -4.78 -2.15 -5.33
C GLN A 88 -3.38 -2.16 -5.94
N ALA A 89 -2.38 -2.63 -5.21
CA ALA A 89 -1.04 -2.90 -5.72
C ALA A 89 -0.49 -4.18 -5.08
N VAL A 90 0.23 -4.98 -5.86
CA VAL A 90 0.97 -6.13 -5.35
C VAL A 90 2.31 -5.65 -4.81
N PRO A 91 2.67 -5.95 -3.54
CA PRO A 91 3.96 -5.58 -2.99
C PRO A 91 5.05 -6.50 -3.55
N VAL A 92 6.20 -5.93 -3.90
CA VAL A 92 7.35 -6.67 -4.41
C VAL A 92 8.47 -6.64 -3.37
N LEU A 93 9.12 -7.79 -3.15
CA LEU A 93 10.28 -7.88 -2.26
C LEU A 93 11.47 -7.14 -2.88
N ILE A 94 11.96 -6.12 -2.19
CA ILE A 94 13.12 -5.32 -2.60
C ILE A 94 14.39 -5.84 -1.94
N GLY A 95 14.29 -6.35 -0.72
CA GLY A 95 15.43 -6.93 -0.03
C GLY A 95 15.11 -7.31 1.40
N VAL A 96 16.12 -7.82 2.11
CA VAL A 96 16.01 -8.16 3.52
C VAL A 96 17.11 -7.39 4.27
N VAL A 97 16.71 -6.61 5.27
CA VAL A 97 17.64 -5.87 6.12
C VAL A 97 17.80 -6.57 7.46
N GLN A 98 19.04 -6.75 7.90
CA GLN A 98 19.36 -7.28 9.21
C GLN A 98 19.20 -6.17 10.25
N SER A 99 18.39 -6.41 11.28
CA SER A 99 18.20 -5.52 12.42
C SER A 99 18.56 -6.25 13.72
N VAL A 100 18.65 -5.51 14.82
CA VAL A 100 18.94 -6.04 16.16
C VAL A 100 17.87 -7.05 16.62
N VAL A 101 16.66 -6.95 16.06
CA VAL A 101 15.52 -7.83 16.34
C VAL A 101 15.40 -8.99 15.32
N GLY A 102 16.35 -9.09 14.38
CA GLY A 102 16.38 -10.11 13.33
C GLY A 102 16.24 -9.56 11.91
N ALA A 103 16.04 -10.46 10.95
CA ALA A 103 15.90 -10.12 9.54
C ALA A 103 14.50 -9.54 9.24
N VAL A 104 14.45 -8.38 8.59
CA VAL A 104 13.22 -7.69 8.18
C VAL A 104 13.14 -7.66 6.66
N ALA A 105 12.10 -8.27 6.10
CA ALA A 105 11.81 -8.17 4.67
C ALA A 105 11.29 -6.77 4.33
N ASN A 106 11.91 -6.11 3.35
CA ASN A 106 11.50 -4.81 2.81
C ASN A 106 10.79 -5.02 1.49
N LEU A 107 9.51 -4.64 1.45
CA LEU A 107 8.69 -4.68 0.27
C LEU A 107 8.30 -3.27 -0.14
N ALA A 108 8.16 -3.04 -1.44
CA ALA A 108 7.65 -1.80 -1.99
C ALA A 108 6.41 -2.08 -2.84
N CYS A 109 5.44 -1.18 -2.77
CA CYS A 109 4.30 -1.16 -3.67
C CYS A 109 4.69 -0.48 -4.99
N GLY A 110 4.29 -1.09 -6.10
CA GLY A 110 4.32 -0.46 -7.41
C GLY A 110 3.16 0.50 -7.63
N LEU A 111 2.78 0.67 -8.89
CA LEU A 111 1.63 1.47 -9.27
C LEU A 111 0.32 0.84 -8.77
N LEU A 112 -0.56 1.70 -8.26
CA LEU A 112 -1.92 1.35 -7.90
C LEU A 112 -2.76 1.16 -9.16
N VAL A 113 -3.49 0.05 -9.23
CA VAL A 113 -4.46 -0.26 -10.28
C VAL A 113 -5.86 -0.31 -9.68
N HIS A 114 -6.84 0.17 -10.43
CA HIS A 114 -8.22 0.09 -9.97
C HIS A 114 -8.75 -1.34 -10.09
N VAL A 115 -9.46 -1.78 -9.04
CA VAL A 115 -10.18 -3.05 -9.00
C VAL A 115 -11.60 -2.75 -8.52
N VAL A 116 -12.57 -3.18 -9.34
CA VAL A 116 -14.02 -3.02 -9.14
C VAL A 116 -14.50 -3.86 -7.97
#